data_AF-A0AAP2RIE8-F1
#
_entry.id   AF-A0AAP2RIE8-F1
#
_cell.length_a   1.000
_cell.length_b   1.000
_cell.length_c   1.000
_cell.angle_alpha   90.00
_cell.angle_beta   90.00
_cell.angle_gamma   90.00
#
_symmetry.space_group_name_H-M   'P 1'
#
loop_
_entity.id
_entity.type
_entity.pdbx_description
1 polymer ?
#
loop_
_entity_poly.entity_id
_entity_poly.type
_entity_poly.pdbx_seq_one_letter_code
_entity_poly.pdbx_strand_id
1 'polypeptide(L)'
;MAPKSLNSVVESRNLFFQTGKTHGDFRTQEAFKTLRSNIQFCGSEFRTIVFTSCIPNEGKSHVSYMTAAAFAELGKKVLFIDADLRKSVLRKRLHQTARKTKGLSHFLSGQAALSEIVCPSETIDNMSLVFTGPFPPNPAELLSGEMFRLGLARLEEQFDYIFLDAPPVGSVIDAAIIAKECDGVILVIAANMVSYRIAQSVKAQLDKTDCKILGTVLNKVDMKEHGYYGQYYGQYYGD
;
A
#
# COMPACT_ATOMS: atom_id res chain seq x y z
N MET A 1 -8.87 -28.90 -19.89
CA MET A 1 -9.18 -27.51 -19.49
C MET A 1 -7.87 -26.78 -19.29
N ALA A 2 -7.59 -25.74 -20.09
CA ALA A 2 -6.38 -24.93 -19.92
C ALA A 2 -6.44 -24.18 -18.57
N PRO A 3 -5.32 -24.04 -17.83
CA PRO A 3 -5.30 -23.29 -16.58
C PRO A 3 -5.61 -21.81 -16.88
N LYS A 4 -6.67 -21.27 -16.27
CA LYS A 4 -7.00 -19.84 -16.32
C LYS A 4 -5.84 -19.06 -15.68
N SER A 5 -5.24 -18.14 -16.42
CA SER A 5 -4.07 -17.37 -15.99
C SER A 5 -4.45 -16.31 -14.95
N LEU A 6 -3.46 -15.86 -14.16
CA LEU A 6 -3.56 -14.68 -13.25
C LEU A 6 -4.23 -13.48 -13.92
N ASN A 7 -4.11 -13.35 -15.24
CA ASN A 7 -4.72 -12.29 -16.03
C ASN A 7 -6.26 -12.24 -15.91
N SER A 8 -6.94 -13.35 -15.61
CA SER A 8 -8.41 -13.34 -15.46
C SER A 8 -8.91 -12.84 -14.10
N VAL A 9 -8.04 -12.72 -13.08
CA VAL A 9 -8.36 -11.91 -11.86
C VAL A 9 -8.28 -10.41 -12.17
N VAL A 10 -7.54 -10.06 -13.24
CA VAL A 10 -7.08 -8.71 -13.58
C VAL A 10 -8.03 -8.00 -14.56
N GLU A 11 -8.98 -8.70 -15.18
CA GLU A 11 -9.78 -8.19 -16.33
C GLU A 11 -10.96 -7.26 -16.00
N SER A 12 -11.18 -6.85 -14.75
CA SER A 12 -12.32 -5.98 -14.41
C SER A 12 -11.93 -4.51 -14.26
N ARG A 13 -11.75 -3.72 -15.34
CA ARG A 13 -11.57 -2.23 -15.30
C ARG A 13 -10.65 -1.68 -14.17
N ASN A 14 -9.70 -2.49 -13.70
CA ASN A 14 -8.95 -2.28 -12.47
C ASN A 14 -7.53 -1.86 -12.80
N LEU A 15 -6.92 -1.07 -11.93
CA LEU A 15 -5.51 -0.69 -12.08
C LEU A 15 -4.63 -1.94 -12.14
N PHE A 16 -3.86 -2.08 -13.20
CA PHE A 16 -2.84 -3.10 -13.35
C PHE A 16 -1.50 -2.42 -13.60
N PHE A 17 -0.48 -2.83 -12.85
CA PHE A 17 0.79 -2.13 -12.85
C PHE A 17 1.94 -3.07 -12.47
N GLN A 18 3.10 -2.90 -13.10
CA GLN A 18 4.26 -3.79 -12.94
C GLN A 18 5.50 -3.06 -12.43
N THR A 19 6.26 -3.69 -11.53
CA THR A 19 7.56 -3.21 -11.05
C THR A 19 8.64 -4.27 -11.22
N GLY A 20 9.81 -3.85 -11.72
CA GLY A 20 10.97 -4.72 -11.99
C GLY A 20 11.78 -5.08 -10.73
N LYS A 21 12.74 -6.01 -10.86
CA LYS A 21 13.59 -6.50 -9.76
C LYS A 21 14.74 -5.54 -9.35
N THR A 22 15.08 -4.52 -10.16
CA THR A 22 16.15 -3.56 -9.86
C THR A 22 15.65 -2.34 -9.11
N HIS A 23 16.16 -2.13 -7.89
CA HIS A 23 15.93 -0.92 -7.10
C HIS A 23 16.92 0.17 -7.55
N GLY A 24 16.41 1.30 -8.05
CA GLY A 24 17.21 2.50 -8.36
C GLY A 24 17.20 2.99 -9.81
N ASP A 25 16.59 2.27 -10.75
CA ASP A 25 16.57 2.69 -12.16
C ASP A 25 15.45 3.70 -12.45
N PHE A 26 15.69 4.61 -13.40
CA PHE A 26 14.70 5.53 -13.99
C PHE A 26 13.36 4.84 -14.31
N ARG A 27 13.44 3.60 -14.81
CA ARG A 27 12.28 2.76 -15.13
C ARG A 27 11.39 2.47 -13.92
N THR A 28 11.98 2.28 -12.74
CA THR A 28 11.23 2.03 -11.50
C THR A 28 10.54 3.30 -11.02
N GLN A 29 11.14 4.48 -11.19
CA GLN A 29 10.49 5.77 -10.86
C GLN A 29 9.34 6.09 -11.81
N GLU A 30 9.52 5.92 -13.13
CA GLU A 30 8.44 6.09 -14.12
C GLU A 30 7.28 5.13 -13.89
N ALA A 31 7.59 3.93 -13.40
CA ALA A 31 6.60 2.99 -12.97
C ALA A 31 5.71 3.65 -11.86
N PHE A 32 6.28 4.13 -10.77
CA PHE A 32 5.48 4.72 -9.69
C PHE A 32 4.70 5.99 -10.10
N LYS A 33 5.22 6.78 -11.05
CA LYS A 33 4.46 7.89 -11.68
C LYS A 33 3.25 7.39 -12.47
N THR A 34 3.39 6.26 -13.15
CA THR A 34 2.28 5.59 -13.85
C THR A 34 1.25 5.09 -12.84
N LEU A 35 1.66 4.39 -11.78
CA LEU A 35 0.75 3.91 -10.72
C LEU A 35 -0.01 5.07 -10.06
N ARG A 36 0.68 6.18 -9.77
CA ARG A 36 0.05 7.40 -9.26
C ARG A 36 -1.03 7.94 -10.21
N SER A 37 -0.70 8.10 -11.49
CA SER A 37 -1.65 8.62 -12.50
C SER A 37 -2.88 7.72 -12.61
N ASN A 38 -2.64 6.41 -12.61
CA ASN A 38 -3.66 5.38 -12.56
C ASN A 38 -4.60 5.54 -11.34
N ILE A 39 -4.06 5.72 -10.13
CA ILE A 39 -4.85 5.99 -8.93
C ILE A 39 -5.69 7.27 -9.10
N GLN A 40 -5.10 8.35 -9.63
CA GLN A 40 -5.84 9.59 -9.88
C GLN A 40 -6.98 9.40 -10.91
N PHE A 41 -6.81 8.50 -11.89
CA PHE A 41 -7.86 8.16 -12.85
C PHE A 41 -8.99 7.31 -12.26
N CYS A 42 -8.79 6.65 -11.11
CA CYS A 42 -9.89 5.96 -10.43
C CYS A 42 -10.97 6.93 -9.93
N GLY A 43 -10.60 8.16 -9.58
CA GLY A 43 -11.51 9.17 -9.04
C GLY A 43 -10.86 10.03 -7.96
N SER A 44 -11.34 11.26 -7.78
CA SER A 44 -10.83 12.20 -6.76
C SER A 44 -11.40 11.94 -5.36
N GLU A 45 -12.37 11.03 -5.25
CA GLU A 45 -12.91 10.50 -4.00
C GLU A 45 -11.96 9.51 -3.31
N PHE A 46 -11.02 8.88 -4.03
CA PHE A 46 -10.09 7.91 -3.46
C PHE A 46 -8.85 8.58 -2.89
N ARG A 47 -8.87 8.95 -1.61
CA ARG A 47 -7.76 9.66 -0.94
C ARG A 47 -7.13 8.84 0.17
N THR A 48 -7.91 8.01 0.84
CA THR A 48 -7.46 7.09 1.89
C THR A 48 -7.38 5.69 1.30
N ILE A 49 -6.17 5.24 0.98
CA ILE A 49 -5.93 4.01 0.22
C ILE A 49 -5.04 3.05 1.00
N VAL A 50 -5.53 1.84 1.23
CA VAL A 50 -4.75 0.77 1.86
C VAL A 50 -4.10 -0.13 0.83
N PHE A 51 -2.84 -0.46 1.07
CA PHE A 51 -2.11 -1.49 0.36
C PHE A 51 -2.05 -2.75 1.21
N THR A 52 -2.41 -3.88 0.61
CA THR A 52 -2.26 -5.21 1.19
C THR A 52 -1.67 -6.18 0.17
N SER A 53 -1.40 -7.42 0.56
CA SER A 53 -0.88 -8.47 -0.30
C SER A 53 -1.53 -9.80 0.05
N CYS A 54 -1.32 -10.81 -0.79
CA CYS A 54 -1.88 -12.14 -0.55
C CYS A 54 -1.12 -12.87 0.56
N ILE A 55 0.20 -12.80 0.52
CA ILE A 55 1.16 -13.47 1.42
C ILE A 55 2.29 -12.50 1.81
N PRO A 56 3.11 -12.84 2.82
CA PRO A 56 4.28 -12.03 3.18
C PRO A 56 5.31 -11.91 2.05
N ASN A 57 6.12 -10.84 2.11
CA ASN A 57 7.28 -10.59 1.23
C ASN A 57 6.97 -10.34 -0.26
N GLU A 58 5.77 -9.89 -0.60
CA GLU A 58 5.40 -9.52 -1.97
C GLU A 58 5.85 -8.10 -2.38
N GLY A 59 6.51 -7.37 -1.46
CA GLY A 59 7.04 -6.02 -1.70
C GLY A 59 6.02 -4.89 -1.55
N LYS A 60 4.83 -5.20 -1.03
CA LYS A 60 3.78 -4.27 -0.62
C LYS A 60 4.29 -3.00 0.06
N SER A 61 5.08 -3.12 1.13
CA SER A 61 5.60 -1.97 1.88
C SER A 61 6.50 -1.04 1.06
N HIS A 62 7.19 -1.58 0.05
CA HIS A 62 7.98 -0.75 -0.86
C HIS A 62 7.06 -0.07 -1.89
N VAL A 63 6.12 -0.82 -2.46
CA VAL A 63 5.16 -0.29 -3.44
C VAL A 63 4.30 0.82 -2.83
N SER A 64 3.77 0.61 -1.63
CA SER A 64 2.93 1.60 -0.92
C SER A 64 3.71 2.86 -0.58
N TYR A 65 4.93 2.73 -0.04
CA TYR A 65 5.79 3.87 0.30
C TYR A 65 6.23 4.67 -0.93
N MET A 66 6.67 4.01 -2.00
CA MET A 66 7.06 4.68 -3.25
C MET A 66 5.88 5.33 -3.97
N THR A 67 4.68 4.74 -3.87
CA THR A 67 3.46 5.38 -4.37
C THR A 67 3.18 6.67 -3.60
N ALA A 68 3.24 6.63 -2.27
CA ALA A 68 3.06 7.80 -1.43
C ALA A 68 4.09 8.91 -1.74
N ALA A 69 5.36 8.53 -1.93
CA ALA A 69 6.42 9.43 -2.38
C ALA A 69 6.08 10.11 -3.72
N ALA A 70 5.63 9.35 -4.72
CA ALA A 70 5.27 9.88 -6.03
C ALA A 70 4.11 10.89 -5.98
N PHE A 71 3.18 10.75 -5.03
CA PHE A 71 2.14 11.76 -4.78
C PHE A 71 2.70 13.01 -4.08
N ALA A 72 3.60 12.84 -3.12
CA ALA A 72 4.24 13.95 -2.40
C ALA A 72 5.09 14.82 -3.35
N GLU A 73 5.77 14.19 -4.32
CA GLU A 73 6.51 14.87 -5.41
C GLU A 73 5.62 15.74 -6.31
N LEU A 74 4.30 15.50 -6.38
CA LEU A 74 3.35 16.40 -7.05
C LEU A 74 2.96 17.62 -6.19
N GLY A 75 3.58 17.80 -5.02
CA GLY A 75 3.24 18.85 -4.07
C GLY A 75 1.99 18.55 -3.25
N LYS A 76 1.49 17.31 -3.26
CA LYS A 76 0.37 16.89 -2.40
C LYS A 76 0.85 16.68 -0.97
N LYS A 77 0.04 17.09 0.00
CA LYS A 77 0.26 16.74 1.41
C LYS A 77 -0.10 15.27 1.60
N VAL A 78 0.91 14.43 1.75
CA VAL A 78 0.73 12.98 1.85
C VAL A 78 1.05 12.49 3.26
N LEU A 79 0.19 11.65 3.81
CA LEU A 79 0.49 10.84 4.99
C LEU A 79 0.68 9.39 4.59
N PHE A 80 1.73 8.76 5.10
CA PHE A 80 1.92 7.31 4.99
C PHE A 80 1.88 6.68 6.38
N ILE A 81 1.00 5.70 6.57
CA ILE A 81 0.77 5.01 7.83
C ILE A 81 1.23 3.57 7.72
N ASP A 82 2.18 3.19 8.54
CA ASP A 82 2.59 1.82 8.75
C ASP A 82 1.61 1.14 9.72
N ALA A 83 0.64 0.41 9.16
CA ALA A 83 -0.46 -0.24 9.87
C ALA A 83 -0.23 -1.76 10.09
N ASP A 84 0.96 -2.28 9.76
CA ASP A 84 1.36 -3.65 10.07
C ASP A 84 1.87 -3.76 11.52
N LEU A 85 0.91 -3.77 12.46
CA LEU A 85 1.14 -3.89 13.89
C LEU A 85 1.69 -5.27 14.33
N ARG A 86 2.02 -6.17 13.39
CA ARG A 86 2.50 -7.53 13.71
C ARG A 86 3.95 -7.74 13.34
N LYS A 87 4.38 -7.26 12.17
CA LYS A 87 5.72 -7.57 11.65
C LYS A 87 6.30 -6.46 10.77
N SER A 88 5.96 -5.20 11.03
CA SER A 88 6.56 -4.10 10.29
C SER A 88 8.09 -4.09 10.39
N VAL A 89 8.70 -3.68 9.27
CA VAL A 89 10.14 -3.48 9.10
C VAL A 89 10.47 -2.05 8.64
N LEU A 90 9.48 -1.17 8.53
CA LEU A 90 9.63 0.14 7.87
C LEU A 90 10.47 1.12 8.68
N ARG A 91 10.27 1.20 10.01
CA ARG A 91 11.08 2.09 10.87
C ARG A 91 12.59 1.84 10.71
N LYS A 92 13.00 0.56 10.62
CA LYS A 92 14.41 0.20 10.42
C LYS A 92 14.91 0.52 9.01
N ARG A 93 14.07 0.32 7.98
CA ARG A 93 14.43 0.49 6.58
C ARG A 93 14.53 1.95 6.14
N LEU A 94 13.71 2.82 6.71
CA LEU A 94 13.68 4.23 6.32
C LEU A 94 14.75 5.08 7.01
N HIS A 95 15.57 4.48 7.90
CA HIS A 95 16.68 5.14 8.60
C HIS A 95 16.31 6.49 9.24
N GLN A 96 15.05 6.69 9.61
CA GLN A 96 14.60 7.95 10.17
C GLN A 96 15.10 8.13 11.59
N THR A 97 15.73 9.27 11.79
CA THR A 97 16.38 9.67 13.03
C THR A 97 15.43 10.41 13.97
N ALA A 98 14.24 10.78 13.49
CA ALA A 98 13.24 11.57 14.19
C ALA A 98 12.70 10.90 15.46
N ARG A 99 13.36 11.24 16.57
CA ARG A 99 12.95 11.59 17.97
C ARG A 99 11.56 11.25 18.54
N LYS A 100 10.54 10.80 17.77
CA LYS A 100 9.25 10.36 18.31
C LYS A 100 9.24 8.84 18.54
N THR A 101 9.26 8.45 19.80
CA THR A 101 9.16 7.05 20.27
C THR A 101 7.74 6.48 20.12
N LYS A 102 6.73 7.36 20.11
CA LYS A 102 5.32 7.00 19.99
C LYS A 102 4.94 6.65 18.54
N GLY A 103 3.88 5.87 18.37
CA GLY A 103 3.45 5.33 17.09
C GLY A 103 1.98 4.89 17.14
N LEU A 104 1.48 4.32 16.06
CA LEU A 104 0.08 3.96 15.86
C LEU A 104 -0.50 3.17 17.05
N SER A 105 0.19 2.12 17.51
CA SER A 105 -0.20 1.31 18.68
C SER A 105 -0.42 2.14 19.94
N HIS A 106 0.44 3.13 20.22
CA HIS A 106 0.28 4.02 21.38
C HIS A 106 -0.94 4.94 21.23
N PHE A 107 -1.23 5.42 20.02
CA PHE A 107 -2.42 6.24 19.79
C PHE A 107 -3.68 5.40 19.96
N LEU A 108 -3.72 4.20 19.37
CA LEU A 108 -4.88 3.31 19.45
C LEU A 108 -5.17 2.83 20.88
N SER A 109 -4.14 2.74 21.73
CA SER A 109 -4.28 2.42 23.15
C SER A 109 -4.54 3.63 24.05
N GLY A 110 -4.66 4.85 23.49
CA GLY A 110 -4.88 6.09 24.25
C GLY A 110 -3.64 6.62 24.99
N GLN A 111 -2.45 6.07 24.73
CA GLN A 111 -1.18 6.45 25.34
C GLN A 111 -0.49 7.64 24.62
N ALA A 112 -1.01 8.04 23.47
CA ALA A 112 -0.50 9.14 22.66
C ALA A 112 -1.63 9.90 21.98
N ALA A 113 -1.48 11.21 21.84
CA ALA A 113 -2.29 12.01 20.95
C ALA A 113 -1.85 11.82 19.48
N LEU A 114 -2.76 12.09 18.55
CA LEU A 114 -2.51 11.97 17.11
C LEU A 114 -1.32 12.84 16.64
N SER A 115 -1.22 14.06 17.15
CA SER A 115 -0.10 14.99 16.88
C SER A 115 1.26 14.48 17.37
N GLU A 116 1.28 13.57 18.36
CA GLU A 116 2.51 12.99 18.89
C GLU A 116 3.05 11.85 18.02
N ILE A 117 2.23 11.27 17.13
CA ILE A 117 2.62 10.10 16.33
C ILE A 117 2.89 10.43 14.86
N VAL A 118 2.41 11.57 14.37
CA VAL A 118 2.71 12.07 13.02
C VAL A 118 4.09 12.75 13.02
N CYS A 119 4.98 12.30 12.15
CA CYS A 119 6.29 12.90 11.94
C CYS A 119 6.51 13.28 10.47
N PRO A 120 7.09 14.44 10.16
CA PRO A 120 7.50 14.76 8.79
C PRO A 120 8.59 13.78 8.34
N SER A 121 8.59 13.43 7.06
CA SER A 121 9.68 12.66 6.44
C SER A 121 10.96 13.52 6.42
N GLU A 122 12.10 12.91 6.71
CA GLU A 122 13.42 13.58 6.63
C GLU A 122 13.94 13.73 5.21
N THR A 123 13.40 12.95 4.26
CA THR A 123 13.96 12.80 2.91
C THR A 123 13.00 13.16 1.79
N ILE A 124 11.71 13.36 2.09
CA ILE A 124 10.67 13.60 1.08
C ILE A 124 9.79 14.76 1.54
N ASP A 125 9.85 15.87 0.80
CA ASP A 125 9.01 17.04 1.06
C ASP A 125 7.52 16.70 0.89
N ASN A 126 6.66 17.42 1.62
CA ASN A 126 5.21 17.21 1.65
C ASN A 126 4.74 15.82 2.12
N MET A 127 5.65 14.97 2.59
CA MET A 127 5.32 13.65 3.14
C MET A 127 5.45 13.64 4.66
N SER A 128 4.43 13.12 5.33
CA SER A 128 4.44 12.78 6.75
C SER A 128 4.21 11.29 6.94
N LEU A 129 4.59 10.79 8.11
CA LEU A 129 4.69 9.37 8.41
C LEU A 129 4.12 9.07 9.79
N VAL A 130 3.54 7.88 9.91
CA VAL A 130 3.17 7.26 11.18
C VAL A 130 3.74 5.85 11.20
N PHE A 131 4.57 5.55 12.19
CA PHE A 131 5.10 4.21 12.41
C PHE A 131 4.22 3.40 13.37
N THR A 132 4.31 2.08 13.34
CA THR A 132 3.52 1.18 14.21
C THR A 132 3.65 1.47 15.70
N GLY A 133 4.85 1.81 16.19
CA GLY A 133 5.18 1.70 17.61
C GLY A 133 5.43 0.24 18.03
N PRO A 134 5.43 -0.09 19.34
CA PRO A 134 5.59 -1.45 19.84
C PRO A 134 4.45 -2.34 19.31
N PHE A 135 4.75 -3.63 19.09
CA PHE A 135 3.73 -4.58 18.66
C PHE A 135 2.78 -4.90 19.82
N PRO A 136 1.49 -4.56 19.72
CA PRO A 136 0.52 -4.86 20.76
C PRO A 136 0.16 -6.36 20.74
N PRO A 137 -0.30 -6.93 21.87
CA PRO A 137 -0.78 -8.32 21.91
C PRO A 137 -2.08 -8.50 21.10
N ASN A 138 -2.84 -7.43 20.89
CA ASN A 138 -4.19 -7.43 20.32
C ASN A 138 -4.38 -6.43 19.16
N PRO A 139 -3.64 -6.56 18.05
CA PRO A 139 -3.66 -5.57 16.95
C PRO A 139 -5.03 -5.45 16.27
N ALA A 140 -5.74 -6.56 16.04
CA ALA A 140 -7.04 -6.54 15.36
C ALA A 140 -8.10 -5.74 16.16
N GLU A 141 -8.12 -5.89 17.48
CA GLU A 141 -9.04 -5.17 18.37
C GLU A 141 -8.78 -3.66 18.32
N LEU A 142 -7.50 -3.26 18.41
CA LEU A 142 -7.10 -1.86 18.31
C LEU A 142 -7.47 -1.23 16.97
N LEU A 143 -7.27 -1.96 15.86
CA LEU A 143 -7.61 -1.50 14.51
C LEU A 143 -9.12 -1.44 14.28
N SER A 144 -9.90 -2.32 14.92
CA SER A 144 -11.37 -2.29 14.85
C SER A 144 -12.02 -1.25 15.77
N GLY A 145 -11.22 -0.64 16.65
CA GLY A 145 -11.70 0.30 17.65
C GLY A 145 -12.02 1.68 17.07
N GLU A 146 -12.86 2.41 17.78
CA GLU A 146 -13.28 3.77 17.39
C GLU A 146 -12.11 4.75 17.26
N MET A 147 -11.04 4.55 18.05
CA MET A 147 -9.83 5.38 17.98
C MET A 147 -9.18 5.36 16.59
N PHE A 148 -9.19 4.21 15.89
CA PHE A 148 -8.63 4.12 14.54
C PHE A 148 -9.46 4.95 13.55
N ARG A 149 -10.77 4.70 13.51
CA ARG A 149 -11.73 5.42 12.65
C ARG A 149 -11.71 6.93 12.87
N LEU A 150 -11.86 7.38 14.12
CA LEU A 150 -11.83 8.81 14.45
C LEU A 150 -10.46 9.44 14.20
N GLY A 151 -9.39 8.68 14.41
CA GLY A 151 -8.03 9.12 14.08
C GLY A 151 -7.87 9.36 12.59
N LEU A 152 -8.32 8.41 11.76
CA LEU A 152 -8.23 8.49 10.31
C LEU A 152 -9.04 9.66 9.75
N ALA A 153 -10.29 9.83 10.19
CA ALA A 153 -11.14 10.96 9.79
C ALA A 153 -10.49 12.32 10.10
N ARG A 154 -9.83 12.47 11.26
CA ARG A 154 -9.09 13.71 11.60
C ARG A 154 -7.85 13.95 10.75
N LEU A 155 -7.23 12.88 10.25
CA LEU A 155 -6.07 12.99 9.35
C LEU A 155 -6.52 13.38 7.93
N GLU A 156 -7.69 12.91 7.49
CA GLU A 156 -8.26 13.24 6.17
C GLU A 156 -8.54 14.75 6.01
N GLU A 157 -8.80 15.45 7.12
CA GLU A 157 -8.93 16.92 7.12
C GLU A 157 -7.60 17.66 6.87
N GLN A 158 -6.46 16.99 7.06
CA GLN A 158 -5.12 17.61 7.06
C GLN A 158 -4.27 17.22 5.84
N PHE A 159 -4.57 16.09 5.22
CA PHE A 159 -3.79 15.51 4.14
C PHE A 159 -4.63 15.35 2.86
N ASP A 160 -4.01 15.59 1.71
CA ASP A 160 -4.65 15.37 0.41
C ASP A 160 -4.81 13.86 0.12
N TYR A 161 -3.85 13.05 0.58
CA TYR A 161 -3.84 11.60 0.43
C TYR A 161 -3.27 10.93 1.69
N ILE A 162 -3.86 9.78 2.06
CA ILE A 162 -3.39 8.90 3.12
C ILE A 162 -3.17 7.50 2.52
N PHE A 163 -1.95 7.00 2.65
CA PHE A 163 -1.59 5.64 2.20
C PHE A 163 -1.26 4.75 3.39
N LEU A 164 -1.93 3.60 3.48
CA LEU A 164 -1.75 2.67 4.59
C LEU A 164 -1.04 1.39 4.13
N ASP A 165 -0.01 0.97 4.86
CA ASP A 165 0.66 -0.32 4.67
C ASP A 165 0.10 -1.35 5.66
N ALA A 166 -0.78 -2.25 5.21
CA ALA A 166 -1.45 -3.24 6.05
C ALA A 166 -0.82 -4.64 5.91
N PRO A 167 -0.94 -5.56 6.87
CA PRO A 167 -0.38 -6.91 6.73
C PRO A 167 -1.05 -7.70 5.57
N PRO A 168 -0.48 -8.83 5.13
CA PRO A 168 -1.10 -9.66 4.08
C PRO A 168 -2.44 -10.27 4.52
N VAL A 169 -3.46 -10.19 3.68
CA VAL A 169 -4.83 -10.68 3.99
C VAL A 169 -4.83 -12.18 4.25
N GLY A 170 -4.05 -12.97 3.50
CA GLY A 170 -3.99 -14.42 3.67
C GLY A 170 -3.39 -14.88 5.00
N SER A 171 -2.84 -13.96 5.81
CA SER A 171 -2.27 -14.27 7.13
C SER A 171 -3.21 -13.89 8.27
N VAL A 172 -3.89 -12.74 8.18
CA VAL A 172 -4.71 -12.16 9.26
C VAL A 172 -5.81 -11.25 8.71
N ILE A 173 -6.87 -11.02 9.50
CA ILE A 173 -8.00 -10.17 9.09
C ILE A 173 -7.73 -8.66 9.19
N ASP A 174 -6.61 -8.25 9.79
CA ASP A 174 -6.28 -6.85 10.07
C ASP A 174 -6.39 -5.95 8.82
N ALA A 175 -5.95 -6.43 7.65
CA ALA A 175 -6.05 -5.67 6.41
C ALA A 175 -7.50 -5.45 5.95
N ALA A 176 -8.38 -6.43 6.19
CA ALA A 176 -9.80 -6.30 5.89
C ALA A 176 -10.49 -5.33 6.86
N ILE A 177 -10.06 -5.28 8.12
CA ILE A 177 -10.52 -4.28 9.10
C ILE A 177 -10.10 -2.88 8.66
N ILE A 178 -8.82 -2.68 8.33
CA ILE A 178 -8.30 -1.40 7.85
C ILE A 178 -9.02 -0.95 6.58
N ALA A 179 -9.24 -1.86 5.64
CA ALA A 179 -9.89 -1.55 4.37
C ALA A 179 -11.33 -1.00 4.53
N LYS A 180 -12.07 -1.41 5.56
CA LYS A 180 -13.42 -0.86 5.83
C LYS A 180 -13.42 0.64 6.10
N GLU A 181 -12.31 1.17 6.61
CA GLU A 181 -12.15 2.58 6.94
C GLU A 181 -11.44 3.36 5.81
N CYS A 182 -11.22 2.74 4.64
CA CYS A 182 -10.51 3.34 3.51
C CYS A 182 -11.42 3.46 2.28
N ASP A 183 -11.19 4.47 1.45
CA ASP A 183 -11.91 4.67 0.18
C ASP A 183 -11.61 3.55 -0.83
N GLY A 184 -10.41 3.00 -0.78
CA GLY A 184 -9.99 1.96 -1.70
C GLY A 184 -8.85 1.08 -1.21
N VAL A 185 -8.75 -0.11 -1.82
CA VAL A 185 -7.68 -1.07 -1.59
C VAL A 185 -6.92 -1.38 -2.87
N ILE A 186 -5.60 -1.46 -2.76
CA ILE A 186 -4.70 -1.94 -3.81
C ILE A 186 -4.04 -3.23 -3.33
N LEU A 187 -4.19 -4.30 -4.11
CA LEU A 187 -3.61 -5.60 -3.82
C LEU A 187 -2.26 -5.77 -4.55
N VAL A 188 -1.18 -5.88 -3.79
CA VAL A 188 0.17 -6.15 -4.33
C VAL A 188 0.40 -7.65 -4.39
N ILE A 189 0.73 -8.14 -5.59
CA ILE A 189 0.97 -9.56 -5.87
C ILE A 189 2.36 -9.72 -6.45
N ALA A 190 3.20 -10.57 -5.87
CA ALA A 190 4.50 -10.90 -6.46
C ALA A 190 4.35 -11.93 -7.59
N ALA A 191 4.91 -11.61 -8.75
CA ALA A 191 4.96 -12.50 -9.90
C ALA A 191 5.62 -13.84 -9.51
N ASN A 192 5.02 -14.94 -9.99
CA ASN A 192 5.48 -16.31 -9.77
C ASN A 192 5.57 -16.76 -8.30
N MET A 193 5.04 -16.00 -7.34
CA MET A 193 5.02 -16.39 -5.91
C MET A 193 3.62 -16.77 -5.41
N VAL A 194 2.56 -16.28 -6.05
CA VAL A 194 1.17 -16.48 -5.62
C VAL A 194 0.39 -17.21 -6.68
N SER A 195 -0.31 -18.27 -6.27
CA SER A 195 -1.22 -18.99 -7.16
C SER A 195 -2.50 -18.19 -7.40
N TYR A 196 -3.10 -18.37 -8.59
CA TYR A 196 -4.41 -17.80 -8.93
C TYR A 196 -5.48 -18.04 -7.85
N ARG A 197 -5.50 -19.24 -7.28
CA ARG A 197 -6.48 -19.64 -6.26
C ARG A 197 -6.33 -18.84 -4.96
N ILE A 198 -5.09 -18.56 -4.55
CA ILE A 198 -4.83 -17.74 -3.36
C ILE A 198 -5.28 -16.30 -3.62
N ALA A 199 -4.91 -15.73 -4.76
CA ALA A 199 -5.32 -14.37 -5.14
C ALA A 199 -6.86 -14.21 -5.17
N GLN A 200 -7.58 -15.19 -5.74
CA GLN A 200 -9.04 -15.21 -5.73
C GLN A 200 -9.64 -15.31 -4.33
N SER A 201 -9.06 -16.14 -3.46
CA SER A 201 -9.50 -16.25 -2.06
C SER A 201 -9.32 -14.93 -1.30
N VAL A 202 -8.21 -14.23 -1.53
CA VAL A 202 -7.92 -12.93 -0.92
C VAL A 202 -8.86 -11.85 -1.45
N LYS A 203 -9.08 -11.80 -2.77
CA LYS A 203 -10.07 -10.91 -3.38
C LYS A 203 -11.46 -11.12 -2.76
N ALA A 204 -11.90 -12.37 -2.63
CA ALA A 204 -13.20 -12.69 -2.03
C ALA A 204 -13.31 -12.31 -0.55
N GLN A 205 -12.20 -12.17 0.17
CA GLN A 205 -12.19 -11.63 1.54
C GLN A 205 -12.31 -10.10 1.54
N LEU A 206 -11.61 -9.42 0.64
CA LEU A 206 -11.70 -7.96 0.47
C LEU A 206 -13.07 -7.52 -0.05
N ASP A 207 -13.69 -8.27 -0.96
CA ASP A 207 -15.04 -7.98 -1.45
C ASP A 207 -16.10 -7.97 -0.33
N LYS A 208 -15.81 -8.57 0.85
CA LYS A 208 -16.70 -8.57 2.03
C LYS A 208 -16.57 -7.32 2.90
N THR A 209 -15.61 -6.44 2.63
CA THR A 209 -15.34 -5.25 3.44
C THR A 209 -16.07 -4.01 2.93
N ASP A 210 -16.86 -4.13 1.85
CA ASP A 210 -17.50 -3.04 1.10
C ASP A 210 -16.52 -1.97 0.55
N CYS A 211 -15.21 -2.18 0.74
CA CYS A 211 -14.16 -1.32 0.22
C CYS A 211 -13.92 -1.62 -1.26
N LYS A 212 -13.77 -0.57 -2.06
CA LYS A 212 -13.54 -0.72 -3.49
C LYS A 212 -12.12 -1.20 -3.75
N ILE A 213 -11.98 -2.37 -4.37
CA ILE A 213 -10.68 -2.79 -4.92
C ILE A 213 -10.39 -1.92 -6.14
N LEU A 214 -9.45 -0.97 -6.00
CA LEU A 214 -9.04 -0.07 -7.10
C LEU A 214 -8.22 -0.81 -8.15
N GLY A 215 -7.50 -1.84 -7.71
CA GLY A 215 -6.82 -2.77 -8.59
C GLY A 215 -5.68 -3.52 -7.92
N THR A 216 -4.75 -3.95 -8.75
CA THR A 216 -3.66 -4.85 -8.38
C THR A 216 -2.32 -4.36 -8.92
N VAL A 217 -1.26 -4.50 -8.13
CA VAL A 217 0.12 -4.28 -8.57
C VAL A 217 0.83 -5.62 -8.67
N LEU A 218 1.24 -6.01 -9.88
CA LEU A 218 2.07 -7.18 -10.10
C LEU A 218 3.55 -6.82 -9.92
N ASN A 219 4.11 -7.11 -8.76
CA ASN A 219 5.48 -6.77 -8.39
C ASN A 219 6.47 -7.91 -8.74
N LYS A 220 7.77 -7.58 -8.80
CA LYS A 220 8.88 -8.52 -9.01
C LYS A 220 8.84 -9.25 -10.36
N VAL A 221 8.24 -8.62 -11.37
CA VAL A 221 8.14 -9.20 -12.71
C VAL A 221 9.55 -9.34 -13.30
N ASP A 222 9.83 -10.51 -13.89
CA ASP A 222 11.02 -10.69 -14.70
C ASP A 222 10.78 -10.14 -16.11
N MET A 223 11.28 -8.92 -16.35
CA MET A 223 11.11 -8.23 -17.63
C MET A 223 11.75 -8.97 -18.81
N LYS A 224 12.62 -9.95 -18.57
CA LYS A 224 13.27 -10.76 -19.63
C LYS A 224 12.41 -11.94 -20.10
N GLU A 225 11.51 -12.45 -19.26
CA GLU A 225 10.72 -13.67 -19.57
C GLU A 225 9.34 -13.38 -20.16
N HIS A 226 8.83 -12.14 -20.12
CA HIS A 226 7.45 -11.81 -20.54
C HIS A 226 7.44 -10.97 -21.82
N GLY A 227 7.73 -11.65 -22.93
CA GLY A 227 7.94 -11.07 -24.27
C GLY A 227 6.79 -10.27 -24.90
N TYR A 228 5.57 -10.28 -24.33
CA TYR A 228 4.45 -9.51 -24.86
C TYR A 228 4.35 -8.07 -24.30
N TYR A 229 4.78 -7.82 -23.06
CA TYR A 229 4.76 -6.48 -22.44
C TYR A 229 6.13 -5.79 -22.45
N GLY A 230 7.23 -6.57 -22.46
CA GLY A 230 8.58 -6.03 -22.65
C GLY A 230 8.76 -5.32 -24.01
N GLN A 231 8.05 -5.80 -25.05
CA GLN A 231 8.03 -5.13 -26.37
C GLN A 231 7.23 -3.81 -26.36
N TYR A 232 6.13 -3.73 -25.62
CA TYR A 232 5.30 -2.52 -25.54
C TYR A 232 6.00 -1.37 -24.80
N TYR A 233 6.73 -1.68 -23.72
CA TYR A 233 7.53 -0.70 -22.99
C TYR A 233 8.88 -0.39 -23.65
N GLY A 234 9.48 -1.36 -24.36
CA GLY A 234 10.72 -1.15 -25.11
C GLY A 234 10.55 -0.18 -26.30
N GLN A 235 9.35 -0.11 -26.90
CA GLN A 235 9.08 0.82 -28.01
C GLN A 235 8.73 2.25 -27.57
N TYR A 236 8.25 2.46 -26.35
CA TYR A 236 7.84 3.79 -25.86
C TYR A 236 8.92 4.56 -25.11
N TYR A 237 9.97 3.88 -24.64
CA TYR A 237 11.05 4.46 -23.83
C TYR A 237 12.47 4.07 -24.31
N GLY A 238 12.67 3.74 -25.58
CA GLY A 238 14.03 3.73 -26.17
C GLY A 238 14.50 5.16 -26.40
N ASP A 239 15.71 5.59 -26.04
CA ASP A 239 16.98 4.86 -25.87
C ASP A 239 17.41 4.53 -24.42
#